data_AF-A0A7C7Q1N7-F1
#
_entry.id   AF-A0A7C7Q1N7-F1
#
_cell.length_a   1.000
_cell.length_b   1.000
_cell.length_c   1.000
_cell.angle_alpha   90.00
_cell.angle_beta   90.00
_cell.angle_gamma   90.00
#
_symmetry.space_group_name_H-M   'P 1'
#
loop_
_entity.id
_entity.type
_entity.pdbx_description
1 polymer ?
#
loop_
_entity_poly.entity_id
_entity_poly.type
_entity_poly.pdbx_seq_one_letter_code
_entity_poly.pdbx_strand_id
1 'polypeptide(L)'
;MAIRRSDFALHIARVVMRHFRLYTSLDVALPKTKIVIVGENAQGKTTFIEGIVLALTGQSPRTHQEREVIQKGAQFANVRVLIEVERDESHWLEVVITEERKRWRLNGSERRKGEEGWAPFHVTTFMPADVLIATGEPRGRRDFLDKELSRWSRTYHFNLLNYRRALSHRNALLKELNERNVTEADAIRALTHWNAQVIKYGVRVIVTRIEFIERWRPVTQEVYKLIGNADETIELQYHSTLGDDLEMLHRTEGKEAIAKRFEELLTNALMRDMEATVTTIGPHRDDLRIKINNMDVRAFGSAGQQRTAVLALKLS
;
A
#
# COMPACT_ATOMS: atom_id res chain seq x y z
N MET A 1 8.13 9.54 -23.79
CA MET A 1 8.60 10.39 -22.66
C MET A 1 10.09 10.13 -22.47
N ALA A 2 10.97 11.10 -22.67
CA ALA A 2 12.41 10.88 -22.52
C ALA A 2 12.73 10.64 -21.03
N ILE A 3 13.11 9.41 -20.68
CA ILE A 3 13.66 9.09 -19.36
C ILE A 3 14.98 9.87 -19.25
N ARG A 4 14.93 11.07 -18.65
CA ARG A 4 16.14 11.80 -18.27
C ARG A 4 16.95 10.87 -17.37
N ARG A 5 18.18 10.55 -17.76
CA ARG A 5 19.17 10.00 -16.84
C ARG A 5 19.37 11.04 -15.75
N SER A 6 18.75 10.85 -14.59
CA SER A 6 19.13 11.59 -13.40
C SER A 6 20.48 11.04 -12.93
N ASP A 7 21.48 11.91 -12.86
CA ASP A 7 22.52 11.76 -11.84
C ASP A 7 21.81 11.48 -10.49
N PHE A 8 22.34 10.56 -9.68
CA PHE A 8 21.61 10.03 -8.53
C PHE A 8 21.15 11.15 -7.57
N ALA A 9 19.87 11.54 -7.68
CA ALA A 9 19.29 12.59 -6.83
C ALA A 9 19.20 12.17 -5.34
N LEU A 10 19.37 10.87 -5.09
CA LEU A 10 19.28 10.23 -3.79
C LEU A 10 20.27 9.07 -3.72
N HIS A 11 21.15 9.06 -2.72
CA HIS A 11 22.11 7.99 -2.49
C HIS A 11 22.09 7.54 -1.03
N ILE A 12 22.07 6.22 -0.80
CA ILE A 12 22.28 5.67 0.54
C ILE A 12 23.78 5.57 0.76
N ALA A 13 24.36 6.45 1.59
CA ALA A 13 25.78 6.56 1.82
C ALA A 13 26.30 5.65 2.94
N ARG A 14 25.47 5.33 3.92
CA ARG A 14 25.87 4.48 5.05
C ARG A 14 24.68 3.75 5.65
N VAL A 15 24.89 2.52 6.08
CA VAL A 15 23.89 1.70 6.77
C VAL A 15 24.49 1.18 8.07
N VAL A 16 23.82 1.45 9.18
CA VAL A 16 24.19 0.97 10.51
C VAL A 16 23.05 0.15 11.07
N MET A 17 23.34 -1.04 11.59
CA MET A 17 22.36 -1.90 12.24
C MET A 17 22.90 -2.39 13.57
N ARG A 18 22.04 -2.47 14.59
CA ARG A 18 22.33 -3.11 15.87
C ARG A 18 21.15 -3.99 16.27
N HIS A 19 21.45 -5.23 16.64
CA HIS A 19 20.47 -6.22 17.08
C HIS A 19 19.27 -6.37 16.14
N PHE A 20 19.50 -6.28 14.83
CA PHE A 20 18.46 -6.35 13.81
C PHE A 20 18.53 -7.70 13.10
N ARG A 21 17.53 -8.56 13.33
CA ARG A 21 17.44 -9.92 12.78
C ARG A 21 18.73 -10.73 13.01
N LEU A 22 19.58 -10.85 11.99
CA LEU A 22 20.84 -11.59 12.01
C LEU A 22 22.06 -10.72 12.34
N TYR A 23 21.93 -9.39 12.29
CA TYR A 23 23.02 -8.45 12.53
C TYR A 23 23.06 -8.03 14.00
N THR A 24 24.05 -8.53 14.74
CA THR A 24 24.38 -7.99 16.08
C THR A 24 24.89 -6.56 15.97
N SER A 25 25.83 -6.32 15.06
CA SER A 25 26.34 -5.01 14.70
C SER A 25 26.75 -5.00 13.22
N LEU A 26 26.37 -3.97 12.50
CA LEU A 26 26.80 -3.70 11.14
C LEU A 26 27.00 -2.19 11.00
N ASP A 27 28.08 -1.80 10.33
CA ASP A 27 28.35 -0.42 9.97
C ASP A 27 29.11 -0.40 8.65
N VAL A 28 28.42 -0.01 7.56
CA VAL A 28 28.96 -0.09 6.21
C VAL A 28 28.69 1.20 5.44
N ALA A 29 29.75 1.76 4.86
CA ALA A 29 29.65 2.84 3.88
C ALA A 29 29.39 2.24 2.49
N LEU A 30 28.54 2.89 1.71
CA LEU A 30 28.12 2.41 0.39
C LEU A 30 28.57 3.41 -0.69
N PRO A 31 29.18 2.94 -1.80
CA PRO A 31 29.59 3.81 -2.89
C PRO A 31 28.39 4.36 -3.68
N LYS A 32 28.59 5.48 -4.40
CA LYS A 32 27.61 6.08 -5.34
C LYS A 32 27.52 5.30 -6.66
N THR A 33 27.38 3.97 -6.57
CA THR A 33 27.35 3.06 -7.71
C THR A 33 26.27 2.01 -7.54
N LYS A 34 26.07 1.18 -8.57
CA LYS A 34 25.30 -0.07 -8.41
C LYS A 34 26.06 -0.99 -7.45
N ILE A 35 25.32 -1.63 -6.55
CA ILE A 35 25.87 -2.50 -5.50
C ILE A 35 25.28 -3.90 -5.68
N VAL A 36 26.14 -4.91 -5.68
CA VAL A 36 25.76 -6.32 -5.70
C VAL A 36 26.19 -6.94 -4.38
N ILE A 37 25.22 -7.47 -3.62
CA ILE A 37 25.48 -8.14 -2.35
C ILE A 37 25.49 -9.64 -2.62
N VAL A 38 26.66 -10.27 -2.44
CA VAL A 38 26.89 -11.70 -2.69
C VAL A 38 27.12 -12.46 -1.38
N GLY A 39 26.86 -13.76 -1.41
CA GLY A 39 27.02 -14.65 -0.26
C GLY A 39 26.06 -15.83 -0.35
N GLU A 40 26.24 -16.81 0.52
CA GLU A 40 25.36 -17.99 0.59
C GLU A 40 23.94 -17.63 1.08
N ASN A 41 23.00 -18.57 0.92
CA ASN A 41 21.66 -18.42 1.48
C ASN A 41 21.70 -18.25 3.00
N ALA A 42 20.71 -17.54 3.55
CA ALA A 42 20.62 -17.22 4.98
C ALA A 42 21.74 -16.34 5.58
N GLN A 43 22.71 -15.85 4.80
CA GLN A 43 23.79 -14.95 5.27
C GLN A 43 23.35 -13.49 5.51
N GLY A 44 22.05 -13.19 5.54
CA GLY A 44 21.54 -11.85 5.84
C GLY A 44 21.41 -10.88 4.67
N LYS A 45 21.64 -11.29 3.42
CA LYS A 45 21.44 -10.43 2.22
C LYS A 45 20.07 -9.75 2.19
N THR A 46 19.00 -10.53 2.35
CA THR A 46 17.62 -10.01 2.40
C THR A 46 17.38 -9.18 3.67
N THR A 47 18.02 -9.54 4.79
CA THR A 47 17.96 -8.77 6.04
C THR A 47 18.57 -7.38 5.87
N PHE A 48 19.67 -7.25 5.13
CA PHE A 48 20.28 -5.96 4.84
C PHE A 48 19.31 -5.04 4.09
N ILE A 49 18.68 -5.55 3.04
CA ILE A 49 17.68 -4.78 2.27
C ILE A 49 16.44 -4.49 3.14
N GLU A 50 15.99 -5.45 3.95
CA GLU A 50 14.86 -5.28 4.89
C GLU A 50 15.11 -4.11 5.85
N GLY A 51 16.31 -4.01 6.42
CA GLY A 51 16.68 -2.93 7.34
C GLY A 51 16.65 -1.56 6.66
N ILE A 52 17.20 -1.46 5.44
CA ILE A 52 17.11 -0.24 4.62
C ILE A 52 15.65 0.14 4.41
N VAL A 53 14.82 -0.77 3.90
CA VAL A 53 13.39 -0.50 3.64
C VAL A 53 12.66 -0.09 4.91
N LEU A 54 12.93 -0.74 6.03
CA LEU A 54 12.34 -0.38 7.32
C LEU A 54 12.72 1.04 7.73
N ALA A 55 13.99 1.43 7.57
CA ALA A 55 14.48 2.75 7.90
C ALA A 55 14.07 3.85 6.91
N LEU A 56 13.59 3.53 5.72
CA LEU A 56 13.05 4.53 4.79
C LEU A 56 11.52 4.61 4.85
N THR A 57 10.85 3.47 4.95
CA THR A 57 9.39 3.39 4.86
C THR A 57 8.70 3.28 6.21
N GLY A 58 9.47 3.04 7.26
CA GLY A 58 8.92 2.71 8.58
C GLY A 58 8.23 1.36 8.61
N GLN A 59 8.34 0.47 7.62
CA GLN A 59 7.69 -0.84 7.62
C GLN A 59 8.64 -1.93 7.11
N SER A 60 8.60 -3.11 7.71
CA SER A 60 9.30 -4.27 7.15
C SER A 60 8.52 -4.80 5.93
N PRO A 61 9.18 -5.11 4.81
CA PRO A 61 8.56 -5.81 3.70
C PRO A 61 8.30 -7.30 3.98
N ARG A 62 8.79 -7.85 5.12
CA ARG A 62 8.73 -9.29 5.43
C ARG A 62 7.77 -9.65 6.57
N THR A 63 7.43 -8.70 7.43
CA THR A 63 6.56 -8.97 8.59
C THR A 63 5.71 -7.75 8.96
N HIS A 64 4.50 -8.01 9.45
CA HIS A 64 3.63 -7.02 10.06
C HIS A 64 3.84 -6.88 11.58
N GLN A 65 4.52 -7.86 12.21
CA GLN A 65 4.85 -7.80 13.63
C GLN A 65 6.20 -7.10 13.82
N GLU A 66 6.17 -5.85 14.26
CA GLU A 66 7.36 -5.01 14.34
C GLU A 66 8.48 -5.62 15.20
N ARG A 67 8.13 -6.27 16.32
CA ARG A 67 9.09 -6.93 17.23
C ARG A 67 9.86 -8.09 16.60
N GLU A 68 9.36 -8.73 15.54
CA GLU A 68 10.03 -9.87 14.90
C GLU A 68 11.34 -9.48 14.21
N VAL A 69 11.60 -8.18 14.04
CA VAL A 69 12.87 -7.69 13.52
C VAL A 69 13.96 -7.61 14.61
N ILE A 70 13.60 -7.71 15.88
CA ILE A 70 14.55 -7.75 17.00
C ILE A 70 15.30 -9.07 16.96
N GLN A 71 16.63 -8.99 17.05
CA GLN A 71 17.49 -10.16 17.16
C GLN A 71 17.11 -10.97 18.41
N LYS A 72 17.03 -12.30 18.28
CA LYS A 72 16.69 -13.18 19.41
C LYS A 72 17.63 -12.94 20.59
N GLY A 73 17.07 -12.69 21.76
CA GLY A 73 17.81 -12.41 23.00
C GLY A 73 18.20 -10.94 23.19
N ALA A 74 17.96 -10.06 22.22
CA ALA A 74 18.14 -8.62 22.37
C ALA A 74 16.86 -7.93 22.86
N GLN A 75 17.01 -6.76 23.48
CA GLN A 75 15.88 -5.96 24.00
C GLN A 75 15.36 -4.92 22.98
N PHE A 76 16.14 -4.65 21.94
CA PHE A 76 15.81 -3.66 20.92
C PHE A 76 16.48 -4.01 19.59
N ALA A 77 15.99 -3.40 18.52
CA ALA A 77 16.68 -3.29 17.24
C ALA A 77 16.84 -1.81 16.87
N ASN A 78 17.95 -1.48 16.25
CA ASN A 78 18.22 -0.15 15.71
C ASN A 78 18.72 -0.27 14.27
N VAL A 79 18.11 0.50 13.37
CA VAL A 79 18.59 0.65 12.00
C VAL A 79 18.71 2.13 11.69
N ARG A 80 19.88 2.53 11.18
CA ARG A 80 20.16 3.88 10.72
C ARG A 80 20.63 3.86 9.28
N VAL A 81 20.12 4.77 8.48
CA VAL A 81 20.47 4.95 7.08
C VAL A 81 20.85 6.41 6.88
N LEU A 82 22.06 6.65 6.36
CA LEU A 82 22.49 7.96 5.91
C LEU A 82 22.12 8.10 4.44
N ILE A 83 21.34 9.11 4.13
CA ILE A 83 20.97 9.47 2.77
C ILE A 83 21.67 10.78 2.41
N GLU A 84 22.31 10.82 1.25
CA GLU A 84 22.80 12.03 0.60
C GLU A 84 21.87 12.38 -0.55
N VAL A 85 21.50 13.66 -0.65
CA VAL A 85 20.72 14.23 -1.76
C VAL A 85 21.58 15.18 -2.58
N GLU A 86 21.07 15.66 -3.72
CA GLU A 86 21.74 16.74 -4.47
C GLU A 86 22.10 17.93 -3.57
N ARG A 87 23.24 18.57 -3.85
CA ARG A 87 23.81 19.74 -3.13
C ARG A 87 24.39 19.43 -1.73
N ASP A 88 24.93 18.23 -1.54
CA ASP A 88 25.66 17.80 -0.33
C ASP A 88 24.85 17.85 0.98
N GLU A 89 23.52 17.93 0.89
CA GLU A 89 22.66 17.76 2.06
C GLU A 89 22.57 16.27 2.42
N SER A 90 22.63 15.98 3.71
CA SER A 90 22.58 14.61 4.22
C SER A 90 21.59 14.45 5.37
N HIS A 91 20.92 13.31 5.39
CA HIS A 91 19.89 13.00 6.36
C HIS A 91 20.10 11.63 7.00
N TRP A 92 20.14 11.61 8.32
CA TRP A 92 20.07 10.39 9.10
C TRP A 92 18.62 10.01 9.35
N LEU A 93 18.24 8.85 8.83
CA LEU A 93 16.99 8.18 9.11
C LEU A 93 17.28 7.08 10.12
N GLU A 94 16.54 7.07 11.22
CA GLU A 94 16.72 6.08 12.28
C GLU A 94 15.39 5.48 12.71
N VAL A 95 15.37 4.16 12.85
CA VAL A 95 14.27 3.41 13.44
C VAL A 95 14.79 2.62 14.63
N VAL A 96 14.15 2.81 15.79
CA VAL A 96 14.39 2.03 17.00
C VAL A 96 13.12 1.29 17.36
N ILE A 97 13.22 -0.03 17.49
CA ILE A 97 12.10 -0.90 17.87
C ILE A 97 12.47 -1.63 19.16
N THR A 98 11.57 -1.58 20.13
CA THR A 98 11.59 -2.41 21.35
C THR A 98 10.34 -3.28 21.37
N GLU A 99 10.20 -4.15 22.36
CA GLU A 99 8.97 -4.94 22.56
C GLU A 99 7.70 -4.08 22.70
N GLU A 100 7.85 -2.88 23.26
CA GLU A 100 6.72 -2.01 23.60
C GLU A 100 6.42 -0.94 22.54
N ARG A 101 7.46 -0.43 21.88
CA ARG A 101 7.34 0.76 21.05
C ARG A 101 8.29 0.78 19.87
N LYS A 102 7.88 1.55 18.88
CA LYS A 102 8.68 1.93 17.73
C LYS A 102 8.83 3.44 17.69
N ARG A 103 10.04 3.89 17.44
CA ARG A 103 10.40 5.31 17.31
C ARG A 103 11.12 5.54 16.00
N TRP A 104 10.80 6.66 15.36
CA TRP A 104 11.44 7.14 14.15
C TRP A 104 12.15 8.44 14.46
N ARG A 105 13.34 8.64 13.92
CA ARG A 105 14.06 9.90 14.03
C ARG A 105 14.59 10.34 12.67
N LEU A 106 14.46 11.63 12.39
CA LEU A 106 15.10 12.30 11.26
C LEU A 106 16.11 13.30 11.82
N ASN A 107 17.38 13.14 11.47
CA ASN A 107 18.46 14.00 11.96
C ASN A 107 18.49 14.10 13.50
N GLY A 108 18.21 12.98 14.18
CA GLY A 108 18.17 12.89 15.65
C GLY A 108 16.84 13.29 16.29
N SER A 109 15.99 14.03 15.59
CA SER A 109 14.68 14.48 16.10
C SER A 109 13.60 13.41 15.94
N GLU A 110 12.90 13.07 17.03
CA GLU A 110 11.84 12.06 17.04
C GLU A 110 10.59 12.53 16.29
N ARG A 111 10.02 11.65 15.46
CA ARG A 111 8.81 11.90 14.64
C ARG A 111 7.59 11.26 15.27
N ARG A 112 6.42 11.91 15.17
CA ARG A 112 5.17 11.39 15.74
C ARG A 112 4.55 10.31 14.85
N LYS A 113 3.91 9.32 15.47
CA LYS A 113 3.14 8.28 14.78
C LYS A 113 2.01 8.94 13.99
N GLY A 114 1.95 8.71 12.67
CA GLY A 114 0.94 9.30 11.78
C GLY A 114 1.35 10.62 11.12
N GLU A 115 2.55 11.15 11.40
CA GLU A 115 3.22 12.10 10.51
C GLU A 115 3.72 11.34 9.27
N GLU A 116 2.78 10.91 8.42
CA GLU A 116 3.09 10.09 7.25
C GLU A 116 4.08 10.77 6.31
N GLY A 117 5.01 9.98 5.78
CA GLY A 117 6.20 10.48 5.09
C GLY A 117 7.27 10.98 6.08
N TRP A 118 7.41 10.33 7.24
CA TRP A 118 8.44 10.67 8.25
C TRP A 118 9.84 10.83 7.63
N ALA A 119 10.10 10.06 6.56
CA ALA A 119 11.20 10.23 5.63
C ALA A 119 10.69 10.89 4.34
N PRO A 120 11.28 11.99 3.87
CA PRO A 120 10.90 12.66 2.62
C PRO A 120 11.41 11.93 1.35
N PHE A 121 11.73 10.64 1.47
CA PHE A 121 12.43 9.88 0.44
C PHE A 121 11.62 8.67 -0.02
N HIS A 122 11.63 8.43 -1.32
CA HIS A 122 10.93 7.31 -1.92
C HIS A 122 11.90 6.16 -2.18
N VAL A 123 11.54 4.96 -1.72
CA VAL A 123 12.24 3.72 -2.04
C VAL A 123 11.24 2.70 -2.58
N THR A 124 11.59 2.15 -3.73
CA THR A 124 10.90 0.99 -4.32
C THR A 124 11.77 -0.24 -4.14
N THR A 125 11.15 -1.36 -3.79
CA THR A 125 11.84 -2.66 -3.70
C THR A 125 11.11 -3.71 -4.49
N PHE A 126 11.85 -4.70 -4.97
CA PHE A 126 11.31 -5.89 -5.58
C PHE A 126 11.80 -7.11 -4.80
N MET A 127 10.86 -7.81 -4.18
CA MET A 127 11.05 -8.92 -3.26
C MET A 127 10.29 -10.14 -3.77
N PRO A 128 10.73 -11.37 -3.46
CA PRO A 128 10.02 -12.58 -3.87
C PRO A 128 8.53 -12.60 -3.46
N ALA A 129 8.18 -12.04 -2.31
CA ALA A 129 6.81 -11.97 -1.80
C ALA A 129 5.89 -11.05 -2.63
N ASP A 130 6.44 -10.14 -3.42
CA ASP A 130 5.65 -9.19 -4.22
C ASP A 130 4.84 -9.89 -5.31
N VAL A 131 5.19 -11.12 -5.70
CA VAL A 131 4.40 -11.92 -6.65
C VAL A 131 2.95 -12.07 -6.20
N LEU A 132 2.68 -12.02 -4.89
CA LEU A 132 1.35 -12.06 -4.29
C LEU A 132 0.48 -10.86 -4.68
N ILE A 133 1.06 -9.76 -5.17
CA ILE A 133 0.29 -8.68 -5.78
C ILE A 133 -0.46 -9.22 -7.01
N ALA A 134 0.20 -10.02 -7.86
CA ALA A 134 -0.45 -10.62 -9.02
C ALA A 134 -1.29 -11.84 -8.68
N THR A 135 -0.82 -12.73 -7.78
CA THR A 135 -1.44 -14.05 -7.57
C THR A 135 -2.32 -14.15 -6.32
N GLY A 136 -2.18 -13.22 -5.38
CA GLY A 136 -2.85 -13.27 -4.09
C GLY A 136 -4.30 -12.79 -4.11
N GLU A 137 -4.85 -12.63 -2.91
CA GLU A 137 -6.20 -12.14 -2.70
C GLU A 137 -6.33 -10.63 -2.99
N PRO A 138 -7.54 -10.15 -3.32
CA PRO A 138 -7.82 -8.73 -3.57
C PRO A 138 -7.29 -7.77 -2.50
N ARG A 139 -7.23 -8.24 -1.24
CA ARG A 139 -6.68 -7.47 -0.12
C ARG A 139 -5.23 -7.05 -0.37
N GLY A 140 -4.38 -7.95 -0.87
CA GLY A 140 -2.97 -7.64 -1.13
C GLY A 140 -2.79 -6.55 -2.20
N ARG A 141 -3.63 -6.59 -3.24
CA ARG A 141 -3.65 -5.56 -4.30
C ARG A 141 -4.20 -4.22 -3.81
N ARG A 142 -5.26 -4.23 -3.01
CA ARG A 142 -5.77 -3.02 -2.34
C ARG A 142 -4.72 -2.41 -1.41
N ASP A 143 -4.05 -3.22 -0.60
CA ASP A 143 -3.03 -2.75 0.34
C ASP A 143 -1.82 -2.18 -0.42
N PHE A 144 -1.43 -2.78 -1.55
CA PHE A 144 -0.43 -2.22 -2.46
C PHE A 144 -0.86 -0.86 -3.01
N LEU A 145 -2.06 -0.77 -3.61
CA LEU A 145 -2.59 0.48 -4.18
C LEU A 145 -2.74 1.57 -3.12
N ASP A 146 -3.28 1.24 -1.95
CA ASP A 146 -3.44 2.15 -0.82
C ASP A 146 -2.09 2.70 -0.35
N LYS A 147 -1.08 1.84 -0.29
CA LYS A 147 0.27 2.22 0.13
C LYS A 147 0.93 3.16 -0.86
N GLU A 148 0.82 2.88 -2.16
CA GLU A 148 1.38 3.78 -3.18
C GLU A 148 0.65 5.14 -3.19
N LEU A 149 -0.69 5.15 -3.14
CA LEU A 149 -1.46 6.39 -3.10
C LEU A 149 -1.21 7.23 -1.84
N SER A 150 -1.14 6.61 -0.66
CA SER A 150 -0.86 7.33 0.59
C SER A 150 0.53 7.96 0.61
N ARG A 151 1.52 7.37 -0.07
CA ARG A 151 2.87 7.97 -0.18
C ARG A 151 2.87 9.29 -0.96
N TRP A 152 2.04 9.41 -1.98
CA TRP A 152 2.00 10.59 -2.85
C TRP A 152 0.92 11.60 -2.49
N SER A 153 -0.11 11.20 -1.72
CA SER A 153 -1.25 12.04 -1.38
C SER A 153 -1.65 11.92 0.09
N ARG A 154 -1.30 12.96 0.87
CA ARG A 154 -1.77 13.12 2.26
C ARG A 154 -3.30 13.16 2.33
N THR A 155 -3.93 13.78 1.34
CA THR A 155 -5.40 13.84 1.23
C THR A 155 -5.99 12.45 1.05
N TYR A 156 -5.41 11.61 0.19
CA TYR A 156 -5.85 10.23 0.02
C TYR A 156 -5.73 9.46 1.33
N HIS A 157 -4.56 9.54 1.99
CA HIS A 157 -4.37 8.87 3.26
C HIS A 157 -5.38 9.29 4.32
N PHE A 158 -5.60 10.60 4.47
CA PHE A 158 -6.59 11.14 5.40
C PHE A 158 -7.98 10.56 5.11
N ASN A 159 -8.42 10.54 3.84
CA ASN A 159 -9.72 9.98 3.48
C ASN A 159 -9.77 8.46 3.75
N LEU A 160 -8.70 7.72 3.47
CA LEU A 160 -8.62 6.29 3.74
C LEU A 160 -8.70 5.96 5.24
N LEU A 161 -8.01 6.71 6.11
CA LEU A 161 -8.12 6.53 7.55
C LEU A 161 -9.53 6.81 8.07
N ASN A 162 -10.12 7.92 7.64
CA ASN A 162 -11.47 8.27 8.10
C ASN A 162 -12.53 7.31 7.55
N TYR A 163 -12.35 6.81 6.32
CA TYR A 163 -13.16 5.74 5.76
C TYR A 163 -13.09 4.47 6.63
N ARG A 164 -11.88 4.00 6.95
CA ARG A 164 -11.67 2.80 7.79
C ARG A 164 -12.27 2.97 9.19
N ARG A 165 -12.18 4.17 9.79
CA ARG A 165 -12.81 4.50 11.08
C ARG A 165 -14.34 4.45 10.99
N ALA A 166 -14.93 5.15 10.02
CA ALA A 166 -16.37 5.16 9.81
C ALA A 166 -16.92 3.75 9.54
N LEU A 167 -16.20 2.96 8.73
CA LEU A 167 -16.53 1.56 8.46
C LEU A 167 -16.49 0.70 9.72
N SER A 168 -15.47 0.88 10.57
CA SER A 168 -15.37 0.15 11.84
C SER A 168 -16.53 0.48 12.79
N HIS A 169 -16.90 1.75 12.91
CA HIS A 169 -18.05 2.16 13.71
C HIS A 169 -19.38 1.65 13.13
N ARG A 170 -19.55 1.69 11.81
CA ARG A 170 -20.71 1.10 11.13
C ARG A 170 -20.82 -0.40 11.42
N ASN A 171 -19.74 -1.16 11.27
CA ASN A 171 -19.75 -2.61 11.53
C ASN A 171 -20.03 -2.95 12.99
N ALA A 172 -19.49 -2.18 13.94
CA ALA A 172 -19.79 -2.35 15.35
C ALA A 172 -21.28 -2.11 15.63
N LEU A 173 -21.87 -1.06 15.03
CA LEU A 173 -23.28 -0.75 15.19
C LEU A 173 -24.18 -1.80 14.50
N LEU A 174 -23.82 -2.30 13.31
CA LEU A 174 -24.54 -3.41 12.66
C LEU A 174 -24.65 -4.63 13.58
N LYS A 175 -23.56 -4.98 14.25
CA LYS A 175 -23.54 -6.09 15.21
C LYS A 175 -24.50 -5.85 16.38
N GLU A 176 -24.45 -4.66 16.99
CA GLU A 176 -25.33 -4.26 18.10
C GLU A 176 -26.82 -4.27 17.69
N LEU A 177 -27.14 -3.76 16.50
CA LEU A 177 -28.50 -3.72 15.98
C LEU A 177 -29.03 -5.13 15.67
N ASN A 178 -28.18 -6.00 15.12
CA ASN A 178 -28.52 -7.40 14.86
C ASN A 178 -28.80 -8.17 16.17
N GLU A 179 -27.97 -7.99 17.20
CA GLU A 179 -28.18 -8.59 18.53
C GLU A 179 -29.49 -8.12 19.21
N ARG A 180 -29.94 -6.91 18.91
CA ARG A 180 -31.19 -6.33 19.43
C ARG A 180 -32.44 -6.67 18.61
N ASN A 181 -32.30 -7.33 17.46
CA ASN A 181 -33.41 -7.62 16.52
C ASN A 181 -34.26 -6.36 16.20
N VAL A 182 -33.61 -5.23 15.95
CA VAL A 182 -34.31 -3.97 15.63
C VAL A 182 -35.03 -4.06 14.28
N THR A 183 -36.04 -3.22 14.08
CA THR A 183 -36.67 -3.08 12.77
C THR A 183 -35.71 -2.44 11.76
N GLU A 184 -35.91 -2.70 10.47
CA GLU A 184 -35.12 -2.08 9.40
C GLU A 184 -35.17 -0.55 9.46
N ALA A 185 -36.34 0.02 9.74
CA ALA A 185 -36.51 1.47 9.87
C ALA A 185 -35.71 2.07 11.04
N ASP A 186 -35.63 1.36 12.18
CA ASP A 186 -34.78 1.77 13.31
C ASP A 186 -33.30 1.66 12.96
N ALA A 187 -32.90 0.60 12.27
CA ALA A 187 -31.52 0.41 11.82
C ALA A 187 -31.07 1.53 10.88
N ILE A 188 -31.89 1.91 9.90
CA ILE A 188 -31.61 3.02 8.97
C ILE A 188 -31.36 4.32 9.75
N ARG A 189 -32.24 4.65 10.72
CA ARG A 189 -32.08 5.84 11.56
C ARG A 189 -30.78 5.81 12.37
N ALA A 190 -30.49 4.68 13.01
CA ALA A 190 -29.28 4.51 13.82
C ALA A 190 -28.00 4.62 12.97
N LEU A 191 -28.01 4.09 11.75
CA LEU A 191 -26.86 4.05 10.85
C LEU A 191 -26.67 5.32 10.03
N THR A 192 -27.64 6.24 10.00
CA THR A 192 -27.65 7.42 9.11
C THR A 192 -26.35 8.22 9.16
N HIS A 193 -25.85 8.53 10.37
CA HIS A 193 -24.60 9.27 10.53
C HIS A 193 -23.39 8.53 9.93
N TRP A 194 -23.27 7.23 10.21
CA TRP A 194 -22.14 6.42 9.77
C TRP A 194 -22.21 6.10 8.27
N ASN A 195 -23.41 5.88 7.72
CA ASN A 195 -23.62 5.75 6.28
C ASN A 195 -23.12 7.00 5.55
N ALA A 196 -23.48 8.19 6.03
CA ALA A 196 -23.00 9.45 5.44
C ALA A 196 -21.47 9.57 5.47
N GLN A 197 -20.81 9.18 6.57
CA GLN A 197 -19.33 9.19 6.64
C GLN A 197 -18.68 8.15 5.72
N VAL A 198 -19.22 6.92 5.68
CA VAL A 198 -18.73 5.83 4.81
C VAL A 198 -18.82 6.25 3.34
N ILE A 199 -19.95 6.84 2.93
CA ILE A 199 -20.14 7.34 1.56
C ILE A 199 -19.18 8.50 1.29
N LYS A 200 -19.17 9.53 2.14
CA LYS A 200 -18.33 10.73 1.97
C LYS A 200 -16.85 10.39 1.76
N TYR A 201 -16.27 9.55 2.62
CA TYR A 201 -14.85 9.20 2.51
C TYR A 201 -14.61 8.11 1.47
N GLY A 202 -15.54 7.17 1.31
CA GLY A 202 -15.42 6.08 0.34
C GLY A 202 -15.46 6.57 -1.11
N VAL A 203 -16.32 7.54 -1.44
CA VAL A 203 -16.34 8.19 -2.76
C VAL A 203 -14.99 8.83 -3.08
N ARG A 204 -14.39 9.53 -2.11
CA ARG A 204 -13.06 10.16 -2.31
C ARG A 204 -11.97 9.12 -2.55
N VAL A 205 -12.00 8.00 -1.83
CA VAL A 205 -11.06 6.89 -2.04
C VAL A 205 -11.25 6.28 -3.44
N ILE A 206 -12.49 5.98 -3.84
CA ILE A 206 -12.83 5.43 -5.15
C ILE A 206 -12.34 6.34 -6.28
N VAL A 207 -12.72 7.62 -6.24
CA VAL A 207 -12.38 8.59 -7.29
C VAL A 207 -10.86 8.70 -7.46
N THR A 208 -10.12 8.87 -6.36
CA THR A 208 -8.65 8.93 -6.44
C THR A 208 -8.03 7.65 -6.99
N ARG A 209 -8.59 6.47 -6.69
CA ARG A 209 -8.12 5.20 -7.26
C ARG A 209 -8.37 5.13 -8.76
N ILE A 210 -9.57 5.51 -9.22
CA ILE A 210 -9.92 5.55 -10.65
C ILE A 210 -8.95 6.47 -11.41
N GLU A 211 -8.81 7.72 -10.96
CA GLU A 211 -7.93 8.73 -11.57
C GLU A 211 -6.44 8.32 -11.56
N PHE A 212 -6.01 7.58 -10.53
CA PHE A 212 -4.66 7.04 -10.47
C PHE A 212 -4.47 5.90 -11.47
N ILE A 213 -5.37 4.91 -11.47
CA ILE A 213 -5.29 3.76 -12.37
C ILE A 213 -5.35 4.23 -13.83
N GLU A 214 -6.19 5.20 -14.18
CA GLU A 214 -6.27 5.77 -15.52
C GLU A 214 -4.92 6.34 -16.00
N ARG A 215 -4.20 7.07 -15.14
CA ARG A 215 -2.86 7.59 -15.43
C ARG A 215 -1.76 6.52 -15.41
N TRP A 216 -1.95 5.48 -14.62
CA TRP A 216 -0.96 4.42 -14.41
C TRP A 216 -0.96 3.36 -15.52
N ARG A 217 -2.12 3.10 -16.13
CA ARG A 217 -2.28 2.18 -17.28
C ARG A 217 -1.25 2.40 -18.40
N PRO A 218 -1.12 3.61 -19.00
CA PRO A 218 -0.18 3.81 -20.11
C PRO A 218 1.28 3.59 -19.69
N VAL A 219 1.67 4.06 -18.49
CA VAL A 219 3.04 3.89 -17.98
C VAL A 219 3.34 2.40 -17.75
N THR A 220 2.41 1.69 -17.11
CA THR A 220 2.53 0.24 -16.88
C THR A 220 2.65 -0.53 -18.18
N GLN A 221 1.89 -0.14 -19.20
CA GLN A 221 1.95 -0.75 -20.52
C GLN A 221 3.30 -0.50 -21.22
N GLU A 222 3.85 0.71 -21.12
CA GLU A 222 5.17 1.04 -21.66
C GLU A 222 6.29 0.24 -20.97
N VAL A 223 6.28 0.22 -19.63
CA VAL A 223 7.27 -0.52 -18.85
C VAL A 223 7.16 -2.01 -19.13
N TYR A 224 5.97 -2.59 -19.13
CA TYR A 224 5.78 -4.01 -19.38
C TYR A 224 6.32 -4.46 -20.73
N LYS A 225 6.14 -3.64 -21.80
CA LYS A 225 6.74 -3.93 -23.11
C LYS A 225 8.27 -3.91 -23.09
N LEU A 226 8.88 -3.09 -22.24
CA LEU A 226 10.33 -2.97 -22.13
C LEU A 226 10.97 -4.17 -21.42
N ILE A 227 10.31 -4.72 -20.39
CA ILE A 227 10.88 -5.77 -19.53
C ILE A 227 10.30 -7.17 -19.78
N GLY A 228 9.15 -7.23 -20.45
CA GLY A 228 8.41 -8.45 -20.76
C GLY A 228 8.53 -8.84 -22.23
N ASN A 229 7.50 -9.51 -22.72
CA ASN A 229 7.37 -9.78 -24.15
C ASN A 229 6.72 -8.57 -24.83
N ALA A 230 7.39 -8.02 -25.85
CA ALA A 230 6.93 -6.82 -26.56
C ALA A 230 5.57 -7.00 -27.26
N ASP A 231 5.19 -8.24 -27.58
CA ASP A 231 3.93 -8.59 -28.24
C ASP A 231 2.75 -8.71 -27.25
N GLU A 232 3.02 -8.70 -25.95
CA GLU A 232 2.00 -8.81 -24.92
C GLU A 232 1.45 -7.43 -24.48
N THR A 233 0.16 -7.38 -24.19
CA THR A 233 -0.50 -6.20 -23.62
C THR A 233 -0.88 -6.46 -22.17
N ILE A 234 -0.58 -5.50 -21.29
CA ILE A 234 -0.99 -5.53 -19.89
C ILE A 234 -2.11 -4.53 -19.69
N GLU A 235 -3.19 -4.97 -19.03
CA GLU A 235 -4.33 -4.13 -18.70
C GLU A 235 -4.59 -4.17 -17.20
N LEU A 236 -4.81 -3.01 -16.61
CA LEU A 236 -5.20 -2.84 -15.21
C LEU A 236 -6.68 -2.49 -15.19
N GLN A 237 -7.52 -3.16 -14.42
CA GLN A 237 -8.96 -2.86 -14.35
C GLN A 237 -9.38 -2.61 -12.90
N TYR A 238 -10.04 -1.48 -12.62
CA TYR A 238 -10.64 -1.25 -11.31
C TYR A 238 -12.00 -1.95 -11.23
N HIS A 239 -12.11 -2.98 -10.41
CA HIS A 239 -13.35 -3.72 -10.19
C HIS A 239 -13.98 -3.31 -8.87
N SER A 240 -15.17 -2.73 -8.90
CA SER A 240 -15.83 -2.17 -7.71
C SER A 240 -17.12 -2.88 -7.36
N THR A 241 -17.40 -2.94 -6.06
CA THR A 241 -18.72 -3.32 -5.54
C THR A 241 -19.84 -2.36 -5.95
N LEU A 242 -19.51 -1.17 -6.49
CA LEU A 242 -20.47 -0.21 -7.03
C LEU A 242 -20.81 -0.43 -8.51
N GLY A 243 -20.25 -1.46 -9.14
CA GLY A 243 -20.47 -1.82 -10.55
C GLY A 243 -19.21 -1.71 -11.41
N ASP A 244 -19.22 -2.44 -12.53
CA ASP A 244 -18.11 -2.48 -13.49
C ASP A 244 -18.05 -1.24 -14.40
N ASP A 245 -19.16 -0.51 -14.52
CA ASP A 245 -19.28 0.74 -15.28
C ASP A 245 -18.82 1.97 -14.48
N LEU A 246 -18.28 1.79 -13.27
CA LEU A 246 -17.96 2.89 -12.35
C LEU A 246 -16.91 3.88 -12.89
N GLU A 247 -15.98 3.43 -13.72
CA GLU A 247 -15.05 4.34 -14.41
C GLU A 247 -15.78 5.22 -15.45
N MET A 248 -16.77 4.66 -16.15
CA MET A 248 -17.59 5.36 -17.14
C MET A 248 -18.54 6.36 -16.46
N LEU A 249 -19.44 5.87 -15.61
CA LEU A 249 -19.58 6.35 -14.23
C LEU A 249 -19.09 7.78 -13.93
N HIS A 250 -17.90 7.76 -13.37
CA HIS A 250 -17.12 8.91 -12.97
C HIS A 250 -16.88 9.91 -14.11
N ARG A 251 -16.54 9.42 -15.30
CA ARG A 251 -16.18 10.26 -16.45
C ARG A 251 -17.39 11.03 -17.00
N THR A 252 -18.58 10.44 -17.02
CA THR A 252 -19.78 11.04 -17.61
C THR A 252 -20.57 11.89 -16.62
N GLU A 253 -20.68 11.45 -15.35
CA GLU A 253 -21.58 12.07 -14.37
C GLU A 253 -20.88 12.56 -13.10
N GLY A 254 -19.57 12.32 -12.96
CA GLY A 254 -18.78 12.82 -11.85
C GLY A 254 -18.96 12.04 -10.54
N LYS A 255 -18.44 12.61 -9.45
CA LYS A 255 -18.39 11.95 -8.13
C LYS A 255 -19.74 11.94 -7.42
N GLU A 256 -20.63 12.85 -7.75
CA GLU A 256 -21.99 12.96 -7.19
C GLU A 256 -22.83 11.74 -7.58
N ALA A 257 -22.72 11.26 -8.82
CA ALA A 257 -23.40 10.06 -9.27
C ALA A 257 -22.87 8.79 -8.57
N ILE A 258 -21.55 8.73 -8.33
CA ILE A 258 -20.94 7.65 -7.51
C ILE A 258 -21.49 7.68 -6.09
N ALA A 259 -21.61 8.87 -5.47
CA ALA A 259 -22.14 9.00 -4.12
C ALA A 259 -23.59 8.51 -4.03
N LYS A 260 -24.44 8.90 -4.99
CA LYS A 260 -25.83 8.45 -5.09
C LYS A 260 -25.92 6.93 -5.25
N ARG A 261 -25.15 6.35 -6.19
CA ARG A 261 -25.13 4.89 -6.39
C ARG A 261 -24.63 4.15 -5.15
N PHE A 262 -23.62 4.68 -4.45
CA PHE A 262 -23.12 4.09 -3.22
C PHE A 262 -24.21 4.09 -2.13
N GLU A 263 -24.94 5.19 -1.96
CA GLU A 263 -26.06 5.29 -1.01
C GLU A 263 -27.15 4.25 -1.31
N GLU A 264 -27.57 4.14 -2.57
CA GLU A 264 -28.57 3.17 -3.03
C GLU A 264 -28.13 1.73 -2.73
N LEU A 265 -26.90 1.37 -3.10
CA LEU A 265 -26.37 0.02 -2.87
C LEU A 265 -26.17 -0.29 -1.38
N LEU A 266 -25.74 0.69 -0.58
CA LEU A 266 -25.57 0.52 0.85
C LEU A 266 -26.91 0.32 1.57
N THR A 267 -27.95 0.98 1.09
CA THR A 267 -29.33 0.81 1.59
C THR A 267 -29.87 -0.57 1.23
N ASN A 268 -29.73 -0.97 -0.04
CA ASN A 268 -30.19 -2.29 -0.51
C ASN A 268 -29.44 -3.46 0.16
N ALA A 269 -28.20 -3.24 0.60
CA ALA A 269 -27.40 -4.24 1.29
C ALA A 269 -27.66 -4.34 2.80
N LEU A 270 -28.49 -3.44 3.39
CA LEU A 270 -28.61 -3.29 4.84
C LEU A 270 -28.92 -4.60 5.57
N MET A 271 -29.96 -5.33 5.15
CA MET A 271 -30.37 -6.57 5.83
C MET A 271 -29.26 -7.63 5.79
N ARG A 272 -28.62 -7.79 4.63
CA ARG A 272 -27.47 -8.71 4.47
C ARG A 272 -26.28 -8.29 5.33
N ASP A 273 -26.00 -6.99 5.40
CA ASP A 273 -24.92 -6.42 6.20
C ASP A 273 -25.16 -6.61 7.70
N MET A 274 -26.42 -6.51 8.16
CA MET A 274 -26.81 -6.77 9.55
C MET A 274 -26.60 -8.24 9.92
N GLU A 275 -27.11 -9.17 9.11
CA GLU A 275 -26.94 -10.61 9.32
C GLU A 275 -25.46 -11.01 9.34
N ALA A 276 -24.67 -10.47 8.40
CA ALA A 276 -23.25 -10.76 8.31
C ALA A 276 -22.40 -9.95 9.31
N THR A 277 -23.00 -8.99 10.02
CA THR A 277 -22.33 -8.02 10.93
C THR A 277 -21.16 -7.27 10.27
N VAL A 278 -21.21 -7.12 8.95
CA VAL A 278 -20.13 -6.52 8.15
C VAL A 278 -20.70 -5.79 6.95
N THR A 279 -20.13 -4.64 6.65
CA THR A 279 -20.42 -3.92 5.41
C THR A 279 -19.93 -4.72 4.18
N THR A 280 -20.79 -4.87 3.18
CA THR A 280 -20.47 -5.58 1.94
C THR A 280 -20.22 -4.67 0.74
N ILE A 281 -20.58 -3.39 0.83
CA ILE A 281 -20.43 -2.39 -0.26
C ILE A 281 -19.37 -1.34 0.08
N GLY A 282 -18.47 -1.05 -0.86
CA GLY A 282 -17.51 0.05 -0.82
C GLY A 282 -16.05 -0.34 -1.08
N PRO A 283 -15.12 0.63 -1.09
CA PRO A 283 -13.74 0.45 -1.55
C PRO A 283 -12.88 -0.54 -0.75
N HIS A 284 -13.32 -0.98 0.43
CA HIS A 284 -12.67 -2.06 1.19
C HIS A 284 -12.89 -3.46 0.59
N ARG A 285 -13.83 -3.60 -0.35
CA ARG A 285 -14.16 -4.84 -1.06
C ARG A 285 -13.73 -4.84 -2.52
N ASP A 286 -13.45 -3.67 -3.10
CA ASP A 286 -13.02 -3.49 -4.50
C ASP A 286 -11.69 -4.19 -4.81
N ASP A 287 -11.35 -4.37 -6.09
CA ASP A 287 -10.13 -5.05 -6.53
C ASP A 287 -9.45 -4.32 -7.71
N LEU A 288 -8.15 -4.49 -7.82
CA LEU A 288 -7.37 -4.12 -9.01
C LEU A 288 -7.09 -5.40 -9.79
N ARG A 289 -7.78 -5.64 -10.90
CA ARG A 289 -7.50 -6.81 -11.74
C ARG A 289 -6.37 -6.51 -12.71
N ILE A 290 -5.53 -7.50 -12.95
CA ILE A 290 -4.41 -7.42 -13.88
C ILE A 290 -4.65 -8.47 -14.95
N LYS A 291 -4.64 -8.05 -16.22
CA LYS A 291 -4.77 -8.93 -17.37
C LYS A 291 -3.56 -8.83 -18.27
N ILE A 292 -3.17 -9.95 -18.88
CA ILE A 292 -2.21 -10.00 -19.97
C ILE A 292 -2.90 -10.62 -21.18
N ASN A 293 -2.90 -9.94 -22.33
CA ASN A 293 -3.64 -10.37 -23.53
C ASN A 293 -5.11 -10.73 -23.23
N ASN A 294 -5.77 -9.89 -22.41
CA ASN A 294 -7.13 -10.07 -21.89
C ASN A 294 -7.35 -11.33 -21.01
N MET A 295 -6.30 -12.07 -20.65
CA MET A 295 -6.35 -13.18 -19.70
C MET A 295 -6.02 -12.71 -18.29
N ASP A 296 -6.79 -13.15 -17.30
CA ASP A 296 -6.54 -12.83 -15.89
C ASP A 296 -5.20 -13.44 -15.42
N VAL A 297 -4.29 -12.59 -14.94
CA VAL A 297 -2.93 -12.99 -14.54
C VAL A 297 -2.93 -13.88 -13.31
N ARG A 298 -3.89 -13.70 -12.40
CA ARG A 298 -4.00 -14.51 -11.18
C ARG A 298 -4.39 -15.95 -11.53
N ALA A 299 -5.33 -16.13 -12.45
CA ALA A 299 -5.85 -17.44 -12.81
C ALA A 299 -5.02 -18.18 -13.87
N PHE A 300 -4.51 -17.45 -14.88
CA PHE A 300 -3.94 -18.07 -16.09
C PHE A 300 -2.52 -17.61 -16.42
N GLY A 301 -1.99 -16.61 -15.71
CA GLY A 301 -0.65 -16.09 -15.97
C GLY A 301 0.44 -17.11 -15.62
N SER A 302 1.42 -17.26 -16.51
CA SER A 302 2.64 -18.02 -16.20
C SER A 302 3.43 -17.36 -15.06
N ALA A 303 4.29 -18.12 -14.37
CA ALA A 303 5.14 -17.57 -13.31
C ALA A 303 6.07 -16.44 -13.81
N GLY A 304 6.46 -16.45 -15.08
CA GLY A 304 7.20 -15.37 -15.73
C GLY A 304 6.33 -14.11 -15.84
N GLN A 305 5.17 -14.22 -16.46
CA GLN A 305 4.19 -13.14 -16.62
C GLN A 305 3.78 -12.51 -15.28
N GLN A 306 3.53 -13.32 -14.25
CA GLN A 306 3.18 -12.83 -12.91
C GLN A 306 4.29 -11.95 -12.33
N ARG A 307 5.56 -12.38 -12.42
CA ARG A 307 6.71 -11.59 -11.93
C ARG A 307 6.93 -10.33 -12.75
N THR A 308 6.84 -10.43 -14.08
CA THR A 308 6.99 -9.29 -14.99
C THR A 308 5.89 -8.25 -14.78
N ALA A 309 4.63 -8.69 -14.59
CA ALA A 309 3.51 -7.80 -14.28
C ALA A 309 3.78 -7.02 -12.99
N VAL A 310 4.15 -7.70 -11.91
CA VAL A 310 4.48 -7.04 -10.63
C VAL A 310 5.66 -6.09 -10.76
N LEU A 311 6.70 -6.49 -11.51
CA LEU A 311 7.85 -5.63 -11.76
C LEU A 311 7.46 -4.39 -12.56
N ALA A 312 6.61 -4.53 -13.58
CA ALA A 312 6.10 -3.41 -14.36
C ALA A 312 5.30 -2.44 -13.48
N LEU A 313 4.38 -2.94 -12.65
CA LEU A 313 3.62 -2.12 -11.71
C LEU A 313 4.54 -1.32 -10.78
N LYS A 314 5.59 -1.93 -10.25
CA LYS A 314 6.51 -1.26 -9.31
C LYS A 314 7.44 -0.23 -9.95
N LEU A 315 7.73 -0.39 -11.23
CA LEU A 315 8.59 0.52 -12.00
C LEU A 315 7.79 1.67 -12.67
N SER A 316 6.45 1.60 -12.62
CA SER A 316 5.53 2.57 -13.24
C SER A 316 4.98 3.54 -12.23
#